data_AF-A0A7Z9TRW6-F1
#
_entry.id   AF-A0A7Z9TRW6-F1
#
_cell.length_a   1.000
_cell.length_b   1.000
_cell.length_c   1.000
_cell.angle_alpha   90.00
_cell.angle_beta   90.00
_cell.angle_gamma   90.00
#
_symmetry.space_group_name_H-M   'P 1'
#
loop_
_entity.id
_entity.type
_entity.pdbx_description
1 polymer ?
#
loop_
_entity_poly.entity_id
_entity_poly.type
_entity_poly.pdbx_seq_one_letter_code
_entity_poly.pdbx_strand_id
1 'polypeptide(L)'
;MPVNYLNLYLFAIFGCLAATVGGIVICYAGISDTSYLVYRGMEYTTYYLDKNRHDLYLNGLVYSITFGIAFLLFLAVIVIPTPEQIQKRLATSQFAGASGAGYIGPAGVSAPAEETSPATEIPLQDDEALEIQLEPDIESYEIDEEEDDSGLASVSDDNDSDVVYGTGRITDKAHRSYILASPDSAVKFLLRKELDGRPLKSSQDEIYEGWQKRGLSRGKLRKHFLKIMEWDSVPELEVNEIYNKLKDRVYEVKHTGLT
;
A
#
# COMPACT_ATOMS: atom_id res chain seq x y z
N MET A 1 -0.46 -23.11 48.50
CA MET A 1 -0.95 -24.15 47.56
C MET A 1 0.00 -24.17 46.37
N PRO A 2 0.45 -25.34 45.88
CA PRO A 2 1.41 -25.40 44.78
C PRO A 2 0.77 -24.85 43.50
N VAL A 3 1.42 -23.86 42.88
CA VAL A 3 0.95 -23.26 41.63
C VAL A 3 1.17 -24.28 40.51
N ASN A 4 0.10 -24.69 39.83
CA ASN A 4 0.20 -25.58 38.69
C ASN A 4 0.62 -24.77 37.46
N TYR A 5 1.93 -24.73 37.22
CA TYR A 5 2.53 -23.99 36.09
C TYR A 5 1.98 -24.43 34.73
N LEU A 6 1.61 -25.70 34.56
CA LEU A 6 1.01 -26.19 33.32
C LEU A 6 -0.31 -25.48 33.01
N ASN A 7 -1.18 -25.37 34.01
CA ASN A 7 -2.45 -24.67 33.86
C ASN A 7 -2.23 -23.18 33.58
N LEU A 8 -1.23 -22.57 34.22
CA LEU A 8 -0.87 -21.16 33.99
C LEU A 8 -0.43 -20.91 32.53
N TYR A 9 0.41 -21.78 31.98
CA TYR A 9 0.82 -21.70 30.57
C TYR A 9 -0.35 -21.93 29.61
N LEU A 10 -1.23 -22.89 29.91
CA LEU A 10 -2.44 -23.13 29.13
C LEU A 10 -3.35 -21.90 29.09
N PHE A 11 -3.63 -21.29 30.24
CA PHE A 11 -4.42 -20.05 30.30
C PHE A 11 -3.74 -18.88 29.58
N ALA A 12 -2.41 -18.78 29.66
CA ALA A 12 -1.67 -17.74 28.93
C ALA A 12 -1.78 -17.92 27.41
N ILE A 13 -1.60 -19.14 26.90
CA ILE A 13 -1.69 -19.43 25.46
C ILE A 13 -3.10 -19.18 24.94
N PHE A 14 -4.12 -19.71 25.62
CA PHE A 14 -5.52 -19.48 25.24
C PHE A 14 -5.92 -18.01 25.40
N GLY A 15 -5.40 -17.31 26.42
CA GLY A 15 -5.62 -15.88 26.63
C GLY A 15 -5.04 -15.04 25.50
N CYS A 16 -3.79 -15.31 25.08
CA CYS A 16 -3.17 -14.67 23.94
C CYS A 16 -3.95 -14.93 22.64
N LEU A 17 -4.34 -16.19 22.41
CA LEU A 17 -5.11 -16.56 21.23
C LEU A 17 -6.47 -15.85 21.20
N ALA A 18 -7.21 -15.87 22.32
CA ALA A 18 -8.48 -15.16 22.45
C ALA A 18 -8.33 -13.65 22.25
N ALA A 19 -7.27 -13.04 22.79
CA ALA A 19 -6.98 -11.62 22.61
C ALA A 19 -6.69 -11.28 21.14
N THR A 20 -5.92 -12.13 20.43
CA THR A 20 -5.64 -11.91 18.99
C THR A 20 -6.90 -11.97 18.16
N VAL A 21 -7.71 -13.02 18.34
CA VAL A 21 -8.98 -13.20 17.60
C VAL A 21 -9.97 -12.09 17.96
N GLY A 22 -10.08 -11.73 19.24
CA GLY A 22 -10.93 -10.63 19.69
C GLY A 22 -10.50 -9.28 19.09
N GLY A 23 -9.20 -9.01 19.03
CA GLY A 23 -8.65 -7.81 18.39
C GLY A 23 -9.00 -7.73 16.91
N ILE A 24 -8.84 -8.84 16.17
CA ILE A 24 -9.19 -8.94 14.75
C ILE A 24 -10.69 -8.64 14.55
N VAL A 25 -11.56 -9.30 15.34
CA VAL A 25 -13.01 -9.14 15.21
C VAL A 25 -13.46 -7.72 15.52
N ILE A 26 -12.94 -7.10 16.60
CA ILE A 26 -13.28 -5.73 16.98
C ILE A 26 -12.82 -4.74 15.91
N CYS A 27 -11.59 -4.88 15.41
CA CYS A 27 -11.06 -3.98 14.38
C CYS A 27 -11.81 -4.15 13.06
N TYR A 28 -12.12 -5.39 12.66
CA TYR A 28 -12.89 -5.67 11.46
C TYR A 28 -14.31 -5.09 11.54
N ALA A 29 -15.00 -5.27 12.67
CA ALA A 29 -16.31 -4.66 12.90
C ALA A 29 -16.24 -3.12 12.88
N GLY A 30 -15.19 -2.54 13.46
CA GLY A 30 -14.95 -1.09 13.43
C GLY A 30 -14.74 -0.54 12.01
N ILE A 31 -14.06 -1.29 11.13
CA ILE A 31 -13.89 -0.93 9.71
C ILE A 31 -15.25 -0.93 8.99
N SER A 32 -16.09 -1.95 9.22
CA SER A 32 -17.42 -2.02 8.59
C SER A 32 -18.39 -0.95 9.08
N ASP A 33 -18.24 -0.47 10.32
CA ASP A 33 -19.08 0.61 10.85
C ASP A 33 -18.63 2.00 10.37
N THR A 34 -17.35 2.15 10.00
CA THR A 34 -16.76 3.43 9.58
C THR A 34 -16.65 3.59 8.06
N SER A 35 -16.96 2.55 7.30
CA SER A 35 -16.95 2.56 5.84
C SER A 35 -18.17 1.86 5.26
N TYR A 36 -18.64 2.33 4.11
CA TYR A 36 -19.65 1.62 3.34
C TYR A 36 -19.21 1.47 1.90
N LEU A 37 -19.49 0.29 1.35
CA LEU A 37 -19.19 -0.05 -0.05
C LEU A 37 -20.42 0.32 -0.88
N VAL A 38 -20.24 1.21 -1.85
CA VAL A 38 -21.26 1.48 -2.86
C VAL A 38 -20.85 0.80 -4.15
N TYR A 39 -21.74 -0.05 -4.66
CA TYR A 39 -21.57 -0.67 -5.96
C TYR A 39 -22.02 0.31 -7.05
N ARG A 40 -21.08 0.78 -7.86
CA ARG A 40 -21.37 1.62 -9.04
C ARG A 40 -21.08 0.84 -10.32
N GLY A 41 -22.00 -0.06 -10.67
CA GLY A 41 -22.06 -0.73 -11.98
C GLY A 41 -20.93 -1.73 -12.24
N MET A 42 -19.67 -1.32 -12.16
CA MET A 42 -18.47 -2.14 -12.33
C MET A 42 -17.36 -1.86 -11.28
N GLU A 43 -17.46 -0.80 -10.48
CA GLU A 43 -16.46 -0.46 -9.46
C GLU A 43 -17.05 -0.49 -8.04
N TYR A 44 -16.27 -1.03 -7.11
CA TYR A 44 -16.52 -0.94 -5.67
C TYR A 44 -15.82 0.32 -5.15
N THR A 45 -16.58 1.37 -4.84
CA THR A 45 -16.03 2.56 -4.20
C THR A 45 -16.31 2.49 -2.69
N THR A 46 -15.26 2.45 -1.87
CA THR A 46 -15.36 2.55 -0.42
C THR A 46 -15.49 4.01 -0.02
N TYR A 47 -16.61 4.37 0.59
CA TYR A 47 -16.80 5.69 1.19
C TYR A 47 -16.51 5.63 2.69
N TYR A 48 -15.67 6.53 3.16
CA TYR A 48 -15.30 6.64 4.57
C TYR A 48 -16.21 7.66 5.26
N LEU A 49 -16.87 7.26 6.35
CA LEU A 49 -17.63 8.19 7.20
C LEU A 49 -16.70 9.05 8.07
N ASP A 50 -15.63 8.45 8.57
CA ASP A 50 -14.58 9.10 9.36
C ASP A 50 -13.23 8.44 9.04
N LYS A 51 -12.41 9.16 8.26
CA LYS A 51 -11.13 8.63 7.76
C LYS A 51 -10.15 8.32 8.88
N ASN A 52 -10.06 9.18 9.89
CA ASN A 52 -9.11 9.00 10.99
C ASN A 52 -9.45 7.76 11.83
N ARG A 53 -10.74 7.54 12.07
CA ARG A 53 -11.21 6.39 12.84
C ARG A 53 -11.12 5.09 12.03
N HIS A 54 -11.38 5.15 10.73
CA HIS A 54 -11.16 4.02 9.82
C HIS A 54 -9.69 3.61 9.79
N ASP A 55 -8.76 4.56 9.63
CA ASP A 55 -7.32 4.29 9.59
C ASP A 55 -6.81 3.73 10.92
N LEU A 56 -7.39 4.16 12.06
CA LEU A 56 -7.09 3.57 13.36
C LEU A 56 -7.48 2.09 13.43
N TYR A 57 -8.67 1.72 12.98
CA TYR A 57 -9.11 0.32 12.98
C TYR A 57 -8.34 -0.53 11.95
N LEU A 58 -7.99 0.04 10.79
CA LEU A 58 -7.17 -0.62 9.77
C LEU A 58 -5.77 -0.92 10.32
N ASN A 59 -5.12 0.07 10.93
CA ASN A 59 -3.82 -0.12 11.58
C ASN A 59 -3.94 -1.13 12.73
N GLY A 60 -4.98 -1.04 13.56
CA GLY A 60 -5.26 -2.00 14.62
C GLY A 60 -5.42 -3.45 14.10
N LEU A 61 -6.10 -3.62 12.97
CA LEU A 61 -6.24 -4.92 12.30
C LEU A 61 -4.88 -5.46 11.87
N VAL A 62 -4.06 -4.65 11.20
CA VAL A 62 -2.70 -5.04 10.78
C VAL A 62 -1.84 -5.45 11.98
N TYR A 63 -1.87 -4.69 13.07
CA TYR A 63 -1.15 -5.05 14.31
C TYR A 63 -1.66 -6.36 14.92
N SER A 64 -2.98 -6.60 14.93
CA SER A 64 -3.54 -7.83 15.47
C SER A 64 -3.17 -9.08 14.65
N ILE A 65 -3.15 -8.97 13.32
CA ILE A 65 -2.77 -10.06 12.42
C ILE A 65 -1.27 -10.35 12.54
N THR A 66 -0.43 -9.32 12.51
CA THR A 66 1.02 -9.48 12.64
C THR A 66 1.40 -10.07 13.99
N PHE A 67 0.78 -9.62 15.09
CA PHE A 67 0.95 -10.23 16.40
C PHE A 67 0.48 -11.69 16.44
N GLY A 68 -0.64 -12.01 15.79
CA GLY A 68 -1.13 -13.38 15.64
C GLY A 68 -0.16 -14.29 14.89
N ILE A 69 0.40 -13.82 13.77
CA ILE A 69 1.42 -14.55 13.01
C ILE A 69 2.68 -14.76 13.85
N ALA A 70 3.17 -13.72 14.52
CA ALA A 70 4.34 -13.83 15.40
C ALA A 70 4.10 -14.82 16.54
N PHE A 71 2.91 -14.83 17.13
CA PHE A 71 2.53 -15.78 18.17
C PHE A 71 2.47 -17.23 17.65
N LEU A 72 1.95 -17.45 16.44
CA LEU A 72 1.95 -18.77 15.81
C LEU A 72 3.37 -19.26 15.52
N LEU A 73 4.27 -18.38 15.04
CA LEU A 73 5.68 -18.70 14.85
C LEU A 73 6.35 -19.05 16.18
N PHE A 74 6.07 -18.30 17.24
CA PHE A 74 6.58 -18.59 18.58
C PHE A 74 6.10 -19.95 19.11
N LEU A 75 4.81 -20.27 18.92
CA LEU A 75 4.28 -21.60 19.26
C LEU A 75 4.95 -22.70 18.43
N ALA A 76 5.18 -22.47 17.13
CA ALA A 76 5.88 -23.43 16.29
C ALA A 76 7.30 -23.70 16.81
N VAL A 77 8.03 -22.66 17.24
CA VAL A 77 9.36 -22.80 17.85
C VAL A 77 9.31 -23.62 19.15
N ILE A 78 8.28 -23.42 19.99
CA ILE A 78 8.10 -24.21 21.23
C ILE A 78 7.78 -25.68 20.92
N VAL A 79 7.01 -25.94 19.87
CA VAL A 79 6.59 -27.30 19.50
C VAL A 79 7.73 -28.09 18.87
N ILE A 80 8.68 -27.44 18.17
CA ILE A 80 9.85 -28.11 17.60
C ILE A 80 10.71 -28.67 18.75
N PRO A 81 10.81 -30.01 18.89
CA PRO A 81 11.56 -30.62 19.98
C PRO A 81 13.05 -30.37 19.76
N THR A 82 13.72 -29.84 20.79
CA THR A 82 15.17 -29.64 20.74
C THR A 82 15.89 -31.01 20.73
N PRO A 83 17.05 -31.13 20.07
CA PRO A 83 17.77 -32.42 19.96
C PRO A 83 18.08 -33.04 21.32
N GLU A 84 18.31 -32.23 22.35
CA GLU A 84 18.52 -32.69 23.73
C GLU A 84 17.27 -33.30 24.38
N GLN A 85 16.08 -32.77 24.06
CA GLN A 85 14.80 -33.34 24.52
C GLN A 85 14.48 -34.65 23.82
N ILE A 86 14.83 -34.77 22.53
CA ILE A 86 14.72 -36.02 21.77
C ILE A 86 15.64 -37.07 22.39
N GLN A 87 16.90 -36.73 22.68
CA GLN A 87 17.85 -37.63 23.34
C GLN A 87 17.40 -38.06 24.74
N LYS A 88 16.84 -37.16 25.55
CA LYS A 88 16.28 -37.50 26.87
C LYS A 88 15.06 -38.41 26.77
N ARG A 89 14.20 -38.23 25.76
CA ARG A 89 13.06 -39.12 25.49
C ARG A 89 13.51 -40.49 25.00
N LEU A 90 14.53 -40.55 24.14
CA LEU A 90 15.14 -41.80 23.68
C LEU A 90 15.85 -42.54 24.84
N ALA A 91 16.62 -41.84 25.67
CA ALA A 91 17.27 -42.42 26.85
C ALA A 91 16.25 -42.90 27.91
N THR A 92 15.18 -42.14 28.13
CA THR A 92 14.06 -42.56 29.02
C THR A 92 13.32 -43.76 28.45
N SER A 93 13.15 -43.85 27.12
CA SER A 93 12.56 -45.03 26.48
C SER A 93 13.44 -46.28 26.59
N GLN A 94 14.77 -46.14 26.63
CA GLN A 94 15.69 -47.25 26.88
C GLN A 94 15.66 -47.72 28.35
N PHE A 95 15.37 -46.84 29.30
CA PHE A 95 15.26 -47.23 30.72
C PHE A 95 13.89 -47.84 31.08
N ALA A 96 12.81 -47.43 30.40
CA ALA A 96 11.47 -48.00 30.59
C ALA A 96 11.23 -49.31 29.81
N GLY A 97 12.20 -49.76 29.01
CA GLY A 97 12.10 -50.96 28.15
C GLY A 97 12.59 -52.27 28.76
N ALA A 98 13.00 -52.30 30.03
CA ALA A 98 13.45 -53.53 30.70
C ALA A 98 12.29 -54.36 31.30
N SER A 99 11.17 -54.50 30.59
CA SER A 99 10.13 -55.51 30.89
C SER A 99 9.08 -55.57 29.79
N GLY A 100 9.40 -56.23 28.68
CA GLY A 100 8.39 -56.56 27.68
C GLY A 100 8.99 -56.94 26.34
N ALA A 101 8.87 -58.21 25.99
CA ALA A 101 9.45 -58.86 24.82
C ALA A 101 9.11 -58.18 23.47
N GLY A 102 10.08 -58.22 22.54
CA GLY A 102 9.83 -57.97 21.12
C GLY A 102 11.02 -57.37 20.39
N TYR A 103 11.84 -58.24 19.80
CA TYR A 103 12.84 -58.01 18.74
C TYR A 103 12.40 -56.90 17.75
N ILE A 104 13.26 -56.03 17.20
CA ILE A 104 14.31 -56.28 16.19
C ILE A 104 15.40 -55.18 16.31
N GLY A 105 16.69 -55.56 16.27
CA GLY A 105 17.83 -54.65 16.00
C GLY A 105 18.48 -54.96 14.63
N PRO A 106 19.74 -54.57 14.39
CA PRO A 106 20.23 -53.19 14.20
C PRO A 106 21.14 -53.07 12.94
N ALA A 107 21.45 -51.84 12.48
CA ALA A 107 22.62 -51.54 11.63
C ALA A 107 22.99 -50.07 11.85
N GLY A 108 24.09 -49.74 12.55
CA GLY A 108 25.42 -49.47 11.95
C GLY A 108 25.44 -48.02 11.41
N VAL A 109 26.29 -47.07 11.79
CA VAL A 109 27.74 -47.11 12.03
C VAL A 109 28.18 -45.71 12.53
N SER A 110 29.12 -45.71 13.48
CA SER A 110 30.19 -44.73 13.81
C SER A 110 29.94 -43.20 13.95
N ALA A 111 30.31 -42.70 15.13
CA ALA A 111 31.00 -41.41 15.37
C ALA A 111 32.54 -41.65 15.43
N PRO A 112 33.48 -40.70 15.69
CA PRO A 112 33.34 -39.29 16.12
C PRO A 112 34.42 -38.28 15.58
N ALA A 113 34.45 -37.07 16.19
CA ALA A 113 35.52 -36.04 16.24
C ALA A 113 35.52 -34.97 15.12
N GLU A 114 35.75 -33.66 15.34
CA GLU A 114 36.48 -32.96 16.42
C GLU A 114 36.09 -31.45 16.49
N GLU A 115 36.54 -30.78 17.56
CA GLU A 115 36.39 -29.38 18.03
C GLU A 115 36.69 -28.28 16.96
N THR A 116 36.34 -26.99 17.08
CA THR A 116 36.87 -25.99 18.04
C THR A 116 36.13 -24.64 17.88
N SER A 117 35.68 -24.03 18.99
CA SER A 117 35.46 -22.56 19.18
C SER A 117 36.76 -21.94 19.75
N PRO A 118 37.04 -20.60 19.81
CA PRO A 118 36.08 -19.49 20.00
C PRO A 118 36.45 -18.09 19.41
N ALA A 119 35.52 -17.13 19.60
CA ALA A 119 35.70 -15.69 19.91
C ALA A 119 36.59 -14.76 19.04
N THR A 120 36.05 -13.60 18.64
CA THR A 120 36.45 -12.27 19.19
C THR A 120 35.90 -11.09 18.36
N GLU A 121 35.20 -10.21 19.09
CA GLU A 121 35.04 -8.75 18.99
C GLU A 121 34.57 -8.01 17.72
N ILE A 122 33.49 -7.27 17.97
CA ILE A 122 33.03 -6.04 17.32
C ILE A 122 34.10 -4.95 17.51
N PRO A 123 34.24 -3.99 16.57
CA PRO A 123 34.08 -2.60 16.98
C PRO A 123 33.16 -1.79 16.06
N LEU A 124 32.41 -0.91 16.73
CA LEU A 124 31.55 0.15 16.23
C LEU A 124 32.36 1.34 15.68
N GLN A 125 31.63 2.29 15.07
CA GLN A 125 31.93 3.73 14.79
C GLN A 125 32.57 4.01 13.42
N ASP A 126 32.11 4.95 12.58
CA ASP A 126 31.34 6.18 12.81
C ASP A 126 30.44 6.57 11.61
N ASP A 127 29.34 7.22 11.99
CA ASP A 127 28.57 8.29 11.36
C ASP A 127 29.07 8.88 10.02
N GLU A 128 28.22 8.78 8.98
CA GLU A 128 27.96 9.93 8.12
C GLU A 128 26.53 9.87 7.54
N ALA A 129 25.92 11.04 7.51
CA ALA A 129 24.51 11.28 7.22
C ALA A 129 24.06 10.70 5.88
N LEU A 130 23.00 9.88 5.90
CA LEU A 130 22.13 9.68 4.75
C LEU A 130 20.76 10.24 5.11
N GLU A 131 20.56 11.50 4.72
CA GLU A 131 19.27 12.16 4.62
C GLU A 131 18.24 11.21 4.01
N ILE A 132 17.21 10.90 4.77
CA ILE A 132 16.00 10.26 4.24
C ILE A 132 15.27 11.36 3.44
N GLN A 133 15.60 11.48 2.16
CA GLN A 133 14.78 12.20 1.20
C GLN A 133 13.51 11.36 0.97
N LEU A 134 12.38 11.86 1.48
CA LEU A 134 11.06 11.31 1.21
C LEU A 134 10.73 11.54 -0.28
N GLU A 135 11.03 10.57 -1.12
CA GLU A 135 10.37 10.43 -2.42
C GLU A 135 8.91 10.00 -2.18
N PRO A 136 7.91 10.74 -2.70
CA PRO A 136 6.54 10.26 -2.67
C PRO A 136 6.41 9.08 -3.63
N ASP A 137 6.08 7.92 -3.06
CA ASP A 137 5.72 6.68 -3.74
C ASP A 137 4.68 6.98 -4.84
N ILE A 138 5.16 7.11 -6.07
CA ILE A 138 4.33 7.24 -7.26
C ILE A 138 3.82 5.85 -7.56
N GLU A 139 2.59 5.56 -7.11
CA GLU A 139 1.79 4.42 -7.58
C GLU A 139 1.87 4.39 -9.11
N SER A 140 2.70 3.47 -9.63
CA SER A 140 2.75 3.10 -11.02
C SER A 140 1.45 2.39 -11.35
N TYR A 141 0.41 3.17 -11.64
CA TYR A 141 -0.74 2.68 -12.39
C TYR A 141 -0.23 2.31 -13.78
N GLU A 142 0.13 1.03 -13.95
CA GLU A 142 0.01 0.36 -15.25
C GLU A 142 -1.46 0.51 -15.65
N ILE A 143 -1.69 1.42 -16.61
CA ILE A 143 -2.99 1.61 -17.22
C ILE A 143 -3.10 0.51 -18.27
N ASP A 144 -4.05 -0.40 -18.07
CA ASP A 144 -4.58 -1.26 -19.13
C ASP A 144 -4.90 -0.40 -20.35
N GLU A 145 -4.21 -0.67 -21.45
CA GLU A 145 -4.56 -0.18 -22.78
C GLU A 145 -5.83 -0.90 -23.26
N GLU A 146 -6.98 -0.60 -22.64
CA GLU A 146 -8.27 -0.91 -23.25
C GLU A 146 -8.80 0.35 -23.94
N GLU A 147 -8.47 0.40 -25.22
CA GLU A 147 -9.05 1.25 -26.25
C GLU A 147 -10.53 0.89 -26.41
N ASP A 148 -11.37 1.33 -25.46
CA ASP A 148 -12.82 1.17 -25.56
C ASP A 148 -13.40 2.32 -26.40
N ASP A 149 -13.17 2.21 -27.71
CA ASP A 149 -13.98 2.87 -28.76
C ASP A 149 -15.37 2.23 -28.80
N SER A 150 -16.13 2.39 -27.71
CA SER A 150 -17.52 1.96 -27.62
C SER A 150 -18.44 3.14 -27.90
N GLY A 151 -18.69 3.37 -29.19
CA GLY A 151 -20.05 3.21 -29.71
C GLY A 151 -21.15 4.14 -29.19
N LEU A 152 -20.89 5.41 -28.91
CA LEU A 152 -21.92 6.46 -29.07
C LEU A 152 -21.26 7.83 -29.21
N ALA A 153 -20.82 8.17 -30.43
CA ALA A 153 -20.62 9.56 -30.81
C ALA A 153 -22.00 10.25 -30.86
N SER A 154 -22.60 10.51 -29.70
CA SER A 154 -23.60 11.56 -29.62
C SER A 154 -22.90 12.83 -30.05
N VAL A 155 -23.54 13.56 -30.97
CA VAL A 155 -23.20 14.94 -31.31
C VAL A 155 -23.50 15.79 -30.07
N SER A 156 -22.74 15.58 -29.00
CA SER A 156 -22.69 16.46 -27.86
C SER A 156 -21.96 17.70 -28.34
N ASP A 157 -22.57 18.87 -28.14
CA ASP A 157 -21.92 20.14 -28.46
C ASP A 157 -20.55 20.16 -27.77
N ASP A 158 -19.49 20.54 -28.48
CA ASP A 158 -18.12 20.51 -27.95
C ASP A 158 -18.03 21.24 -26.58
N ASN A 159 -18.92 22.23 -26.38
CA ASN A 159 -19.09 22.97 -25.13
C ASN A 159 -19.55 22.13 -23.94
N ASP A 160 -20.41 21.12 -24.13
CA ASP A 160 -20.90 20.29 -23.02
C ASP A 160 -19.79 19.43 -22.43
N SER A 161 -18.79 19.08 -23.25
CA SER A 161 -17.62 18.30 -22.83
C SER A 161 -16.53 19.15 -22.17
N ASP A 162 -16.67 20.47 -22.10
CA ASP A 162 -15.69 21.37 -21.49
C ASP A 162 -15.44 21.03 -20.02
N VAL A 163 -14.18 21.05 -19.61
CA VAL A 163 -13.80 20.61 -18.25
C VAL A 163 -14.36 21.58 -17.20
N VAL A 164 -14.24 22.89 -17.42
CA VAL A 164 -14.51 23.91 -16.39
C VAL A 164 -16.00 24.23 -16.32
N TYR A 165 -16.63 24.45 -17.47
CA TYR A 165 -18.02 24.92 -17.59
C TYR A 165 -18.99 23.88 -18.17
N GLY A 166 -18.47 22.81 -18.75
CA GLY A 166 -19.31 21.75 -19.30
C GLY A 166 -20.02 20.95 -18.20
N THR A 167 -21.05 20.21 -18.59
CA THR A 167 -21.79 19.31 -17.71
C THR A 167 -21.76 17.85 -18.18
N GLY A 168 -21.32 17.62 -19.42
CA GLY A 168 -21.19 16.31 -20.03
C GLY A 168 -19.88 15.60 -19.71
N ARG A 169 -19.72 14.41 -20.33
CA ARG A 169 -18.52 13.57 -20.22
C ARG A 169 -17.32 14.27 -20.85
N ILE A 170 -16.18 14.24 -20.17
CA ILE A 170 -14.94 14.85 -20.62
C ILE A 170 -14.27 13.89 -21.60
N THR A 171 -14.07 14.36 -22.84
CA THR A 171 -13.41 13.62 -23.92
C THR A 171 -11.90 13.89 -23.94
N ASP A 172 -11.12 13.09 -24.67
CA ASP A 172 -9.67 13.34 -24.83
C ASP A 172 -9.38 14.70 -25.50
N LYS A 173 -10.25 15.15 -26.42
CA LYS A 173 -10.16 16.51 -27.01
C LYS A 173 -10.34 17.60 -25.95
N ALA A 174 -11.26 17.38 -25.00
CA ALA A 174 -11.48 18.29 -23.88
C ALA A 174 -10.30 18.35 -22.89
N HIS A 175 -9.53 17.26 -22.73
CA HIS A 175 -8.30 17.29 -21.94
C HIS A 175 -7.25 18.23 -22.56
N ARG A 176 -7.06 18.15 -23.89
CA ARG A 176 -6.13 19.02 -24.60
C ARG A 176 -6.60 20.48 -24.57
N SER A 177 -7.88 20.74 -24.83
CA SER A 177 -8.41 22.11 -24.82
C SER A 177 -8.32 22.73 -23.42
N TYR A 178 -8.53 21.96 -22.36
CA TYR A 178 -8.43 22.41 -20.98
C TYR A 178 -7.03 22.95 -20.63
N ILE A 179 -5.96 22.25 -21.04
CA ILE A 179 -4.58 22.71 -20.82
C ILE A 179 -4.34 24.06 -21.51
N LEU A 180 -4.88 24.25 -22.71
CA LEU A 180 -4.71 25.47 -23.50
C LEU A 180 -5.60 26.62 -23.01
N ALA A 181 -6.80 26.32 -22.51
CA ALA A 181 -7.77 27.29 -22.04
C ALA A 181 -7.45 27.78 -20.63
N SER A 182 -7.06 26.86 -19.74
CA SER A 182 -6.82 27.11 -18.32
C SER A 182 -5.53 26.43 -17.84
N PRO A 183 -4.34 26.93 -18.25
CA PRO A 183 -3.06 26.33 -17.90
C PRO A 183 -2.79 26.29 -16.38
N ASP A 184 -3.21 27.33 -15.65
CA ASP A 184 -3.08 27.40 -14.19
C ASP A 184 -3.82 26.24 -13.49
N SER A 185 -5.11 26.10 -13.79
CA SER A 185 -5.94 25.04 -13.23
C SER A 185 -5.44 23.64 -13.63
N ALA A 186 -4.93 23.48 -14.85
CA ALA A 186 -4.35 22.22 -15.31
C ALA A 186 -3.10 21.84 -14.51
N VAL A 187 -2.19 22.78 -14.24
CA VAL A 187 -0.99 22.56 -13.41
C VAL A 187 -1.38 22.24 -11.96
N LYS A 188 -2.32 23.01 -11.38
CA LYS A 188 -2.85 22.76 -10.04
C LYS A 188 -3.48 21.37 -9.91
N PHE A 189 -4.27 20.97 -10.89
CA PHE A 189 -4.92 19.65 -10.92
C PHE A 189 -3.89 18.51 -11.07
N LEU A 190 -2.87 18.71 -11.91
CA LEU A 190 -1.83 17.70 -12.15
C LEU A 190 -0.95 17.49 -10.91
N LEU A 191 -0.46 18.59 -10.32
CA LEU A 191 0.51 18.58 -9.23
C LEU A 191 -0.14 18.56 -7.83
N ARG A 192 -1.46 18.74 -7.73
CA ARG A 192 -2.23 18.82 -6.45
C ARG A 192 -1.64 19.82 -5.46
N LYS A 193 -1.07 20.90 -5.98
CA LYS A 193 -0.47 22.00 -5.25
C LYS A 193 -0.96 23.33 -5.83
N GLU A 194 -1.04 24.36 -5.00
CA GLU A 194 -1.18 25.73 -5.51
C GLU A 194 0.09 26.15 -6.25
N LEU A 195 0.01 27.24 -7.03
CA LEU A 195 1.18 27.79 -7.74
C LEU A 195 2.31 28.18 -6.78
N ASP A 196 1.96 28.51 -5.54
CA ASP A 196 2.90 28.84 -4.46
C ASP A 196 3.50 27.60 -3.79
N GLY A 197 3.26 26.39 -4.30
CA GLY A 197 3.77 25.12 -3.76
C GLY A 197 3.03 24.61 -2.51
N ARG A 198 2.07 25.39 -1.98
CA ARG A 198 1.22 25.01 -0.84
C ARG A 198 0.27 23.86 -1.22
N PRO A 199 -0.19 23.06 -0.23
CA PRO A 199 -1.24 22.08 -0.49
C PRO A 199 -2.50 22.77 -1.02
N LEU A 200 -3.24 22.05 -1.86
CA LEU A 200 -4.47 22.55 -2.46
C LEU A 200 -5.53 22.86 -1.38
N LYS A 201 -6.38 23.86 -1.63
CA LYS A 201 -7.51 24.18 -0.76
C LYS A 201 -8.62 23.12 -0.91
N SER A 202 -9.26 22.74 0.20
CA SER A 202 -10.36 21.75 0.21
C SER A 202 -11.51 22.08 -0.76
N SER A 203 -11.84 23.36 -0.96
CA SER A 203 -12.87 23.78 -1.92
C SER A 203 -12.49 23.53 -3.38
N GLN A 204 -11.20 23.47 -3.70
CA GLN A 204 -10.71 23.13 -5.04
C GLN A 204 -10.68 21.61 -5.23
N ASP A 205 -10.40 20.83 -4.17
CA ASP A 205 -10.46 19.37 -4.23
C ASP A 205 -11.87 18.87 -4.60
N GLU A 206 -12.93 19.46 -4.03
CA GLU A 206 -14.31 19.11 -4.38
C GLU A 206 -14.63 19.36 -5.87
N ILE A 207 -14.14 20.47 -6.44
CA ILE A 207 -14.30 20.80 -7.85
C ILE A 207 -13.56 19.77 -8.72
N TYR A 208 -12.34 19.41 -8.33
CA TYR A 208 -11.50 18.48 -9.06
C TYR A 208 -12.05 17.06 -9.03
N GLU A 209 -12.63 16.64 -7.91
CA GLU A 209 -13.39 15.38 -7.84
C GLU A 209 -14.58 15.38 -8.80
N GLY A 210 -15.28 16.52 -8.93
CA GLY A 210 -16.36 16.69 -9.90
C GLY A 210 -15.89 16.45 -11.34
N TRP A 211 -14.73 17.01 -11.70
CA TRP A 211 -14.13 16.78 -13.02
C TRP A 211 -13.64 15.35 -13.22
N GLN A 212 -13.05 14.74 -12.19
CA GLN A 212 -12.64 13.33 -12.23
C GLN A 212 -13.82 12.39 -12.47
N LYS A 213 -14.95 12.62 -11.77
CA LYS A 213 -16.21 11.86 -11.98
C LYS A 213 -16.76 12.00 -13.40
N ARG A 214 -16.49 13.13 -14.07
CA ARG A 214 -16.88 13.37 -15.46
C ARG A 214 -15.91 12.78 -16.50
N GLY A 215 -14.77 12.25 -16.06
CA GLY A 215 -13.80 11.58 -16.94
C GLY A 215 -12.45 12.29 -17.07
N LEU A 216 -12.16 13.33 -16.28
CA LEU A 216 -10.84 13.96 -16.26
C LEU A 216 -9.83 13.09 -15.51
N SER A 217 -8.98 12.35 -16.24
CA SER A 217 -7.93 11.53 -15.64
C SER A 217 -6.62 12.31 -15.52
N ARG A 218 -5.95 12.20 -14.37
CA ARG A 218 -4.60 12.78 -14.16
C ARG A 218 -3.57 12.17 -15.11
N GLY A 219 -3.65 10.87 -15.39
CA GLY A 219 -2.74 10.18 -16.32
C GLY A 219 -2.91 10.67 -17.75
N LYS A 220 -4.16 10.75 -18.22
CA LYS A 220 -4.47 11.29 -19.56
C LYS A 220 -4.05 12.76 -19.68
N LEU A 221 -4.37 13.58 -18.68
CA LEU A 221 -3.96 14.98 -18.64
C LEU A 221 -2.43 15.11 -18.65
N ARG A 222 -1.70 14.29 -17.88
CA ARG A 222 -0.23 14.26 -17.86
C ARG A 222 0.34 13.95 -19.24
N LYS A 223 -0.20 12.95 -19.93
CA LYS A 223 0.22 12.58 -21.30
C LYS A 223 0.04 13.74 -22.28
N HIS A 224 -1.12 14.41 -22.25
CA HIS A 224 -1.35 15.59 -23.10
C HIS A 224 -0.49 16.79 -22.71
N PHE A 225 -0.26 17.01 -21.41
CA PHE A 225 0.60 18.06 -20.90
C PHE A 225 2.05 17.88 -21.38
N LEU A 226 2.61 16.69 -21.22
CA LEU A 226 3.96 16.35 -21.71
C LEU A 226 4.06 16.50 -23.23
N LYS A 227 3.03 16.08 -23.98
CA LYS A 227 2.97 16.25 -25.44
C LYS A 227 2.93 17.72 -25.88
N ILE A 228 2.24 18.60 -25.15
CA ILE A 228 2.19 20.05 -25.45
C ILE A 228 3.52 20.72 -25.10
N MET A 229 4.16 20.28 -24.01
CA MET A 229 5.43 20.84 -23.54
C MET A 229 6.65 20.29 -24.29
N GLU A 230 6.48 19.19 -25.02
CA GLU A 230 7.57 18.42 -25.64
C GLU A 230 8.57 17.92 -24.58
N TRP A 231 8.05 17.41 -23.47
CA TRP A 231 8.85 16.90 -22.36
C TRP A 231 8.73 15.38 -22.25
N ASP A 232 9.85 14.71 -21.96
CA ASP A 232 9.88 13.27 -21.68
C ASP A 232 9.28 12.95 -20.30
N SER A 233 9.52 13.83 -19.32
CA SER A 233 8.99 13.74 -17.96
C SER A 233 8.72 15.13 -17.37
N VAL A 234 7.94 15.19 -16.29
CA VAL A 234 7.68 16.48 -15.61
C VAL A 234 8.96 16.85 -14.85
N PRO A 235 9.59 18.00 -15.16
CA PRO A 235 10.83 18.39 -14.51
C PRO A 235 10.60 18.75 -13.03
N GLU A 236 11.62 18.52 -12.19
CA GLU A 236 11.64 18.88 -10.77
C GLU A 236 11.86 20.38 -10.55
N LEU A 237 11.01 21.20 -11.17
CA LEU A 237 11.02 22.65 -11.03
C LEU A 237 9.93 23.07 -10.05
N GLU A 238 10.02 24.30 -9.53
CA GLU A 238 8.93 24.85 -8.74
C GLU A 238 7.65 24.94 -9.57
N VAL A 239 6.49 24.77 -8.92
CA VAL A 239 5.18 24.77 -9.57
C VAL A 239 4.96 26.04 -10.42
N ASN A 240 5.44 27.18 -9.93
CA ASN A 240 5.37 28.46 -10.62
C ASN A 240 6.20 28.48 -11.91
N GLU A 241 7.42 27.93 -11.88
CA GLU A 241 8.26 27.84 -13.08
C GLU A 241 7.66 26.92 -14.14
N ILE A 242 7.10 25.78 -13.71
CA ILE A 242 6.37 24.86 -14.60
C ILE A 242 5.19 25.59 -15.25
N TYR A 243 4.44 26.37 -14.47
CA TYR A 243 3.34 27.18 -14.98
C TYR A 243 3.79 28.24 -15.99
N ASN A 244 4.88 28.96 -15.72
CA ASN A 244 5.39 29.98 -16.64
C ASN A 244 5.82 29.35 -17.98
N LYS A 245 6.56 28.23 -17.94
CA LYS A 245 6.93 27.49 -19.15
C LYS A 245 5.71 26.99 -19.91
N LEU A 246 4.69 26.47 -19.21
CA LEU A 246 3.44 26.07 -19.85
C LEU A 246 2.75 27.26 -20.52
N LYS A 247 2.68 28.41 -19.84
CA LYS A 247 2.05 29.61 -20.38
C LYS A 247 2.75 30.08 -21.67
N ASP A 248 4.08 30.05 -21.69
CA ASP A 248 4.86 30.42 -22.87
C ASP A 248 4.59 29.44 -24.03
N ARG A 249 4.60 28.13 -23.76
CA ARG A 249 4.24 27.11 -24.77
C ARG A 249 2.81 27.23 -25.27
N VAL A 250 1.85 27.47 -24.38
CA VAL A 250 0.44 27.67 -24.76
C VAL A 250 0.31 28.91 -25.65
N TYR A 251 1.08 29.97 -25.37
CA TYR A 251 1.12 31.16 -26.23
C TYR A 251 1.70 30.82 -27.60
N GLU A 252 2.82 30.08 -27.67
CA GLU A 252 3.42 29.60 -28.93
C GLU A 252 2.44 28.74 -29.74
N VAL A 253 1.79 27.74 -29.12
CA VAL A 253 0.83 26.85 -29.79
C VAL A 253 -0.37 27.61 -30.34
N LYS A 254 -0.90 28.60 -29.60
CA LYS A 254 -1.99 29.46 -30.08
C LYS A 254 -1.57 30.35 -31.26
N HIS A 255 -0.32 30.81 -31.30
CA HIS A 255 0.17 31.73 -32.34
C HIS A 255 0.74 30.99 -33.57
N THR A 256 1.17 29.74 -33.41
CA THR A 256 1.69 28.89 -34.51
C THR A 256 0.60 28.10 -35.24
N GLY A 257 -0.62 28.06 -34.70
CA GLY A 257 -1.79 27.54 -35.42
C GLY A 257 -1.84 26.01 -35.56
N LEU A 258 -1.13 25.25 -34.71
CA LEU A 258 -1.28 23.80 -34.65
C LEU A 258 -2.57 23.42 -33.85
N THR A 259 -3.72 23.68 -34.46
CA THR A 259 -5.02 23.09 -34.07
C THR A 259 -5.06 21.61 -34.42
#